data_AF-A0A8C5UDM1-F1
#
_entry.id   AF-A0A8C5UDM1-F1
#
_cell.length_a   1.000
_cell.length_b   1.000
_cell.length_c   1.000
_cell.angle_alpha   90.00
_cell.angle_beta   90.00
_cell.angle_gamma   90.00
#
_symmetry.space_group_name_H-M   'P 1'
#
loop_
_entity.id
_entity.type
_entity.pdbx_description
1 polymer ?
#
loop_
_entity_poly.entity_id
_entity_poly.type
_entity_poly.pdbx_seq_one_letter_code
_entity_poly.pdbx_strand_id
1 'polypeptide(L)'
;LDCCLEILSTDSEGFPRRAVISIFTKWLREGCTGQLEDPEQFVSRVIQTVEQDLDWEVRLGGLELVDAFCSQTIWRLSQCPYAPVTSAVTNSTPQKELLQVFCRAKLFGFLFRSLCDCDKPVGQRACDVLIGLRGHFYPVSTLENPQEIEDSPAGRGIAWLQRTLRQGSVAQNFPTDGADGVDFQDAESMMLALGAIDLLELHDELNKSSDHVEESPQSLLQDILATVGTIEDNEVDCY
;
A
#
# COMPACT_ATOMS: atom_id res chain seq x y z
N LEU A 1 23.06 1.34 8.82
CA LEU A 1 21.86 1.00 8.04
C LEU A 1 21.67 -0.51 7.99
N ASP A 2 22.69 -1.23 7.52
CA ASP A 2 22.64 -2.69 7.29
C ASP A 2 22.29 -3.48 8.56
N CYS A 3 22.91 -3.16 9.70
CA CYS A 3 22.58 -3.80 10.98
C CYS A 3 21.09 -3.62 11.38
N CYS A 4 20.50 -2.45 11.10
CA CYS A 4 19.08 -2.23 11.39
C CYS A 4 18.17 -2.99 10.40
N LEU A 5 18.53 -3.04 9.11
CA LEU A 5 17.81 -3.84 8.11
C LEU A 5 17.91 -5.35 8.41
N GLU A 6 19.04 -5.80 8.94
CA GLU A 6 19.24 -7.17 9.41
C GLU A 6 18.30 -7.48 10.59
N ILE A 7 18.23 -6.60 11.61
CA ILE A 7 17.27 -6.74 12.70
C ILE A 7 15.84 -6.79 12.17
N LEU A 8 15.47 -5.87 11.26
CA LEU A 8 14.14 -5.85 10.66
C LEU A 8 13.79 -7.12 9.89
N SER A 9 14.77 -7.79 9.29
CA SER A 9 14.53 -8.98 8.45
C SER A 9 14.66 -10.31 9.20
N THR A 10 15.46 -10.36 10.27
CA THR A 10 15.88 -11.63 10.88
C THR A 10 15.56 -11.77 12.36
N ASP A 11 15.30 -10.67 13.08
CA ASP A 11 14.99 -10.75 14.50
C ASP A 11 13.65 -11.48 14.70
N SER A 12 13.63 -12.48 15.57
CA SER A 12 12.43 -13.28 15.83
C SER A 12 11.36 -12.50 16.59
N GLU A 13 11.76 -11.51 17.39
CA GLU A 13 10.86 -10.73 18.23
C GLU A 13 10.28 -9.54 17.48
N GLY A 14 8.98 -9.30 17.63
CA GLY A 14 8.33 -8.15 16.99
C GLY A 14 8.81 -6.80 17.55
N PHE A 15 9.27 -6.75 18.80
CA PHE A 15 9.67 -5.49 19.45
C PHE A 15 10.88 -4.82 18.77
N PRO A 16 12.03 -5.50 18.56
CA PRO A 16 13.16 -4.92 17.83
C PRO A 16 12.78 -4.47 16.41
N ARG A 17 11.98 -5.26 15.69
CA ARG A 17 11.55 -4.94 14.32
C ARG A 17 10.69 -3.68 14.27
N ARG A 18 9.70 -3.55 15.17
CA ARG A 18 8.88 -2.34 15.35
C ARG A 18 9.74 -1.11 15.69
N ALA A 19 10.72 -1.26 16.58
CA ALA A 19 11.61 -0.18 16.97
C ALA A 19 12.47 0.31 15.78
N VAL A 20 12.99 -0.60 14.96
CA VAL A 20 13.75 -0.26 13.75
C VAL A 20 12.88 0.55 12.79
N ILE A 21 11.65 0.11 12.51
CA ILE A 21 10.74 0.84 11.62
C ILE A 21 10.43 2.24 12.15
N SER A 22 10.19 2.38 13.46
CA SER A 22 9.98 3.70 14.08
C SER A 22 11.17 4.64 13.86
N ILE A 23 12.40 4.13 14.03
CA ILE A 23 13.63 4.89 13.79
C ILE A 23 13.77 5.27 12.31
N PHE A 24 13.53 4.35 11.39
CA PHE A 24 13.58 4.62 9.95
C PHE A 24 12.56 5.69 9.53
N THR A 25 11.33 5.61 10.03
CA THR A 25 10.29 6.62 9.80
C THR A 25 10.71 7.99 10.32
N LYS A 26 11.32 8.04 11.51
CA LYS A 26 11.84 9.29 12.08
C LYS A 26 12.95 9.89 11.22
N TRP A 27 13.93 9.09 10.81
CA TRP A 27 15.04 9.54 9.96
C TRP A 27 14.57 10.08 8.62
N LEU A 28 13.58 9.40 8.02
CA LEU A 28 12.92 9.92 6.83
C LEU A 28 12.35 11.29 7.15
N ARG A 29 11.39 11.42 8.08
CA ARG A 29 10.74 12.71 8.42
C ARG A 29 11.70 13.87 8.71
N GLU A 30 12.83 13.61 9.36
CA GLU A 30 13.84 14.63 9.70
C GLU A 30 14.77 14.97 8.53
N GLY A 31 14.70 14.24 7.41
CA GLY A 31 15.59 14.41 6.27
C GLY A 31 17.03 14.02 6.58
N CYS A 32 17.25 13.26 7.66
CA CYS A 32 18.55 12.74 8.10
C CYS A 32 19.03 11.56 7.25
N THR A 33 18.61 11.50 5.98
CA THR A 33 18.96 10.45 5.03
C THR A 33 20.35 10.65 4.42
N GLY A 34 21.16 11.60 4.90
CA GLY A 34 22.49 11.91 4.36
C GLY A 34 23.52 10.76 4.46
N GLN A 35 23.22 9.70 5.21
CA GLN A 35 23.97 8.44 5.24
C GLN A 35 23.20 7.24 4.66
N LEU A 36 21.95 7.43 4.26
CA LEU A 36 21.19 6.42 3.54
C LEU A 36 21.67 6.39 2.10
N GLU A 37 21.64 5.21 1.49
CA GLU A 37 21.57 5.10 0.04
C GLU A 37 20.39 5.93 -0.51
N ASP A 38 20.31 6.06 -1.83
CA ASP A 38 19.16 6.66 -2.53
C ASP A 38 17.82 6.36 -1.80
N PRO A 39 17.07 7.38 -1.34
CA PRO A 39 15.92 7.18 -0.46
C PRO A 39 14.85 6.29 -1.09
N GLU A 40 14.73 6.28 -2.42
CA GLU A 40 13.84 5.37 -3.15
C GLU A 40 14.24 3.91 -2.92
N GLN A 41 15.53 3.57 -3.10
CA GLN A 41 16.05 2.22 -2.87
C GLN A 41 15.95 1.79 -1.41
N PHE A 42 16.20 2.73 -0.48
CA PHE A 42 16.01 2.45 0.94
C PHE A 42 14.57 2.06 1.25
N VAL A 43 13.60 2.88 0.85
CA VAL A 43 12.17 2.61 1.08
C VAL A 43 11.75 1.31 0.39
N SER A 44 12.22 1.07 -0.84
CA SER A 44 11.96 -0.18 -1.58
C SER A 44 12.38 -1.42 -0.78
N ARG A 45 13.59 -1.44 -0.22
CA ARG A 45 14.06 -2.56 0.61
C ARG A 45 13.27 -2.73 1.90
N VAL A 46 12.94 -1.62 2.56
CA VAL A 46 12.12 -1.67 3.78
C VAL A 46 10.76 -2.27 3.46
N ILE A 47 10.09 -1.80 2.41
CA ILE A 47 8.80 -2.34 1.94
C ILE A 47 8.89 -3.83 1.67
N GLN A 48 9.90 -4.27 0.90
CA GLN A 48 10.08 -5.69 0.60
C GLN A 48 10.27 -6.55 1.85
N THR A 49 10.85 -5.98 2.91
CA THR A 49 11.06 -6.67 4.18
C THR A 49 9.78 -6.72 5.01
N VAL A 50 9.17 -5.56 5.27
CA VAL A 50 7.98 -5.48 6.14
C VAL A 50 6.77 -6.18 5.53
N GLU A 51 6.66 -6.21 4.21
CA GLU A 51 5.53 -6.83 3.53
C GLU A 51 5.37 -8.33 3.82
N GLN A 52 6.48 -9.00 4.12
CA GLN A 52 6.48 -10.42 4.48
C GLN A 52 6.48 -10.65 6.01
N ASP A 53 6.40 -9.58 6.81
CA ASP A 53 6.40 -9.68 8.26
C ASP A 53 5.05 -10.18 8.77
N LEU A 54 5.11 -11.12 9.71
CA LEU A 54 3.92 -11.70 10.34
C LEU A 54 3.33 -10.78 11.41
N ASP A 55 4.13 -9.88 11.97
CA ASP A 55 3.67 -8.88 12.93
C ASP A 55 3.01 -7.72 12.18
N TRP A 56 1.69 -7.64 12.27
CA TRP A 56 0.90 -6.59 11.62
C TRP A 56 1.28 -5.18 12.08
N GLU A 57 1.83 -5.02 13.30
CA GLU A 57 2.31 -3.72 13.77
C GLU A 57 3.58 -3.29 13.03
N VAL A 58 4.42 -4.24 12.61
CA VAL A 58 5.58 -3.97 11.74
C VAL A 58 5.09 -3.53 10.35
N ARG A 59 4.10 -4.24 9.80
CA ARG A 59 3.46 -3.87 8.51
C ARG A 59 2.81 -2.48 8.58
N LEU A 60 2.09 -2.19 9.66
CA LEU A 60 1.50 -0.89 9.92
C LEU A 60 2.56 0.21 10.00
N GLY A 61 3.66 -0.03 10.73
CA GLY A 61 4.78 0.90 10.77
C GLY A 61 5.42 1.11 9.39
N GLY A 62 5.45 0.09 8.54
CA GLY A 62 5.84 0.20 7.14
C GLY A 62 4.96 1.17 6.35
N LEU A 63 3.65 1.17 6.59
CA LEU A 63 2.72 2.12 5.98
C LEU A 63 2.94 3.56 6.49
N GLU A 64 3.28 3.74 7.77
CA GLU A 64 3.65 5.05 8.31
C GLU A 64 4.96 5.59 7.70
N LEU A 65 5.91 4.70 7.45
CA LEU A 65 7.16 5.01 6.75
C LEU A 65 6.89 5.46 5.32
N VAL A 66 6.00 4.75 4.61
CA VAL A 66 5.55 5.10 3.26
C VAL A 66 4.89 6.48 3.23
N ASP A 67 3.99 6.77 4.16
CA ASP A 67 3.34 8.07 4.27
C ASP A 67 4.34 9.21 4.50
N ALA A 68 5.34 8.98 5.36
CA ALA A 68 6.43 9.93 5.57
C ALA A 68 7.24 10.17 4.28
N PHE A 69 7.58 9.10 3.55
CA PHE A 69 8.28 9.19 2.28
C PHE A 69 7.48 9.95 1.21
N CYS A 70 6.17 9.68 1.08
CA CYS A 70 5.27 10.42 0.20
C CYS A 70 5.32 11.91 0.49
N SER A 71 5.07 12.27 1.75
CA SER A 71 5.01 13.67 2.22
C SER A 71 6.31 14.41 1.91
N GLN A 72 7.46 13.79 2.16
CA GLN A 72 8.76 14.38 1.87
C GLN A 72 9.05 14.53 0.38
N THR A 73 8.70 13.53 -0.41
CA THR A 73 8.98 13.54 -1.85
C THR A 73 8.14 14.59 -2.56
N ILE A 74 6.85 14.66 -2.22
CA ILE A 74 5.93 15.71 -2.70
C ILE A 74 6.42 17.09 -2.30
N TRP A 75 6.84 17.25 -1.05
CA TRP A 75 7.42 18.51 -0.57
C TRP A 75 8.69 18.90 -1.33
N ARG A 76 9.66 17.99 -1.49
CA ARG A 76 10.92 18.27 -2.20
C ARG A 76 10.70 18.67 -3.66
N LEU A 77 9.80 17.98 -4.36
CA LEU A 77 9.51 18.28 -5.77
C LEU A 77 8.67 19.56 -5.96
N SER A 78 7.85 19.94 -4.97
CA SER A 78 7.15 21.24 -4.97
C SER A 78 8.05 22.42 -4.59
N GLN A 79 9.14 22.18 -3.85
CA GLN A 79 10.09 23.19 -3.36
C GLN A 79 11.24 23.54 -4.32
N CYS A 80 11.12 23.38 -5.63
CA CYS A 80 12.20 23.72 -6.56
C CYS A 80 12.00 25.10 -7.24
N PRO A 81 12.36 26.24 -6.60
CA PRO A 81 12.23 27.59 -7.18
C PRO A 81 13.39 27.99 -8.11
N TYR A 82 14.40 27.13 -8.31
CA TYR A 82 15.62 27.45 -9.10
C TYR A 82 15.81 26.58 -10.36
N ALA A 83 14.82 25.77 -10.76
CA ALA A 83 14.85 25.18 -12.08
C ALA A 83 14.75 26.32 -13.13
N PRO A 84 15.66 26.41 -14.12
CA PRO A 84 15.56 27.42 -15.16
C PRO A 84 14.18 27.27 -15.80
N VAL A 85 13.43 28.38 -15.87
CA VAL A 85 12.13 28.45 -16.53
C VAL A 85 12.32 28.12 -18.00
N THR A 86 12.28 26.82 -18.30
CA THR A 86 12.24 26.33 -19.66
C THR A 86 10.79 26.44 -20.06
N SER A 87 10.49 27.60 -20.64
CA SER A 87 9.26 27.92 -21.35
C SER A 87 8.76 26.70 -22.14
N ALA A 88 7.50 26.34 -21.90
CA ALA A 88 6.73 25.26 -22.53
C ALA A 88 7.04 23.82 -22.05
N VAL A 89 6.78 23.53 -20.78
CA VAL A 89 6.53 22.14 -20.33
C VAL A 89 5.29 22.12 -19.45
N THR A 90 4.31 21.32 -19.87
CA THR A 90 3.00 21.11 -19.25
C THR A 90 3.13 20.68 -17.79
N ASN A 91 2.17 21.07 -16.94
CA ASN A 91 2.03 20.69 -15.52
C ASN A 91 2.10 19.17 -15.23
N SER A 92 2.12 18.32 -16.27
CA SER A 92 2.20 16.86 -16.20
C SER A 92 3.58 16.30 -15.85
N THR A 93 4.66 17.07 -16.04
CA THR A 93 6.03 16.53 -15.89
C THR A 93 6.42 16.23 -14.44
N PRO A 94 6.15 17.11 -13.45
CA PRO A 94 6.44 16.82 -12.03
C PRO A 94 5.58 15.68 -11.45
N GLN A 95 4.33 15.55 -11.90
CA GLN A 95 3.45 14.46 -11.46
C GLN A 95 3.91 13.10 -11.98
N LYS A 96 4.33 13.03 -13.25
CA LYS A 96 4.89 11.80 -13.82
C LYS A 96 6.18 11.38 -13.11
N GLU A 97 7.04 12.33 -12.77
CA GLU A 97 8.25 12.08 -11.99
C GLU A 97 7.91 11.54 -10.59
N LEU A 98 6.96 12.16 -9.87
CA LEU A 98 6.46 11.65 -8.59
C LEU A 98 5.95 10.21 -8.67
N LEU A 99 5.11 9.90 -9.67
CA LEU A 99 4.60 8.55 -9.87
C LEU A 99 5.72 7.55 -10.12
N GLN A 100 6.72 7.92 -10.93
CA GLN A 100 7.88 7.07 -11.20
C GLN A 100 8.71 6.79 -9.95
N VAL A 101 8.92 7.80 -9.10
CA VAL A 101 9.61 7.65 -7.80
C VAL A 101 8.86 6.64 -6.92
N PHE A 102 7.54 6.79 -6.80
CA PHE A 102 6.72 5.87 -6.00
C PHE A 102 6.67 4.45 -6.58
N CYS A 103 6.66 4.31 -7.90
CA CYS A 103 6.76 3.03 -8.59
C CYS A 103 8.09 2.33 -8.31
N ARG A 104 9.23 3.04 -8.41
CA ARG A 104 10.57 2.51 -8.09
C ARG A 104 10.71 2.11 -6.63
N ALA A 105 10.09 2.89 -5.74
CA ALA A 105 10.00 2.57 -4.33
C ALA A 105 9.07 1.38 -4.03
N LYS A 106 8.37 0.79 -5.02
CA LYS A 106 7.41 -0.33 -4.87
C LYS A 106 6.20 -0.01 -3.97
N LEU A 107 5.90 1.28 -3.84
CA LEU A 107 4.91 1.80 -2.93
C LEU A 107 3.51 1.30 -3.24
N PHE A 108 3.09 1.37 -4.51
CA PHE A 108 1.73 1.01 -4.90
C PHE A 108 1.44 -0.47 -4.67
N GLY A 109 2.40 -1.35 -4.99
CA GLY A 109 2.23 -2.77 -4.76
C GLY A 109 1.98 -3.08 -3.29
N PHE A 110 2.69 -2.40 -2.39
CA PHE A 110 2.49 -2.55 -0.94
C PHE A 110 1.14 -1.99 -0.50
N LEU A 111 0.81 -0.75 -0.86
CA LEU A 111 -0.46 -0.11 -0.48
C LEU A 111 -1.68 -0.92 -0.96
N PHE A 112 -1.72 -1.32 -2.23
CA PHE A 112 -2.87 -2.07 -2.76
C PHE A 112 -3.03 -3.45 -2.12
N ARG A 113 -1.93 -4.12 -1.78
CA ARG A 113 -1.99 -5.39 -1.04
C ARG A 113 -2.44 -5.18 0.40
N SER A 114 -1.96 -4.13 1.06
CA SER A 114 -2.39 -3.76 2.42
C SER A 114 -3.86 -3.40 2.51
N LEU A 115 -4.52 -2.88 1.46
CA LEU A 115 -5.98 -2.70 1.45
C LEU A 115 -6.77 -3.99 1.69
N CYS A 116 -6.18 -5.13 1.36
CA CYS A 116 -6.79 -6.44 1.47
C CYS A 116 -6.28 -7.21 2.71
N ASP A 117 -5.61 -6.53 3.64
CA ASP A 117 -5.09 -7.14 4.85
C ASP A 117 -6.22 -7.62 5.75
N CYS A 118 -5.98 -8.73 6.47
CA CYS A 118 -6.90 -9.19 7.49
C CYS A 118 -6.90 -8.26 8.71
N ASP A 119 -5.77 -7.61 8.99
CA ASP A 119 -5.65 -6.65 10.07
C ASP A 119 -6.21 -5.30 9.63
N LYS A 120 -7.42 -4.99 10.11
CA LYS A 120 -8.13 -3.74 9.80
C LYS A 120 -7.27 -2.46 9.89
N PRO A 121 -6.43 -2.25 10.93
CA PRO A 121 -5.58 -1.05 10.99
C PRO A 121 -4.62 -0.90 9.80
N VAL A 122 -4.13 -2.02 9.26
CA VAL A 122 -3.23 -2.05 8.09
C VAL A 122 -4.01 -1.62 6.84
N GLY A 123 -5.20 -2.17 6.63
CA GLY A 123 -6.08 -1.78 5.51
C GLY A 123 -6.52 -0.33 5.56
N GLN A 124 -6.95 0.16 6.73
CA GLN A 124 -7.34 1.55 6.93
C GLN A 124 -6.18 2.50 6.61
N ARG A 125 -5.00 2.24 7.18
CA ARG A 125 -3.83 3.09 6.97
C ARG A 125 -3.39 3.13 5.51
N ALA A 126 -3.45 2.00 4.81
CA ALA A 126 -3.15 1.97 3.38
C ALA A 126 -4.17 2.78 2.56
N CYS A 127 -5.45 2.70 2.93
CA CYS A 127 -6.51 3.47 2.31
C CYS A 127 -6.30 4.98 2.48
N ASP A 128 -5.98 5.43 3.71
CA ASP A 128 -5.68 6.83 4.01
C ASP A 128 -4.55 7.40 3.13
N VAL A 129 -3.45 6.65 2.99
CA VAL A 129 -2.31 7.06 2.16
C VAL A 129 -2.73 7.15 0.69
N LEU A 130 -3.48 6.18 0.17
CA LEU A 130 -3.97 6.20 -1.21
C LEU A 130 -4.94 7.36 -1.46
N ILE A 131 -5.81 7.71 -0.50
CA ILE A 131 -6.69 8.89 -0.59
C ILE A 131 -5.85 10.17 -0.66
N GLY A 132 -4.84 10.29 0.20
CA GLY A 132 -3.91 11.42 0.18
C GLY A 132 -3.18 11.57 -1.16
N LEU A 133 -2.68 10.46 -1.71
CA LEU A 133 -2.06 10.44 -3.04
C LEU A 133 -3.03 10.80 -4.15
N ARG A 134 -4.26 10.25 -4.13
CA ARG A 134 -5.31 10.58 -5.10
C ARG A 134 -5.61 12.07 -5.09
N GLY A 135 -5.73 12.70 -3.92
CA GLY A 135 -5.94 14.15 -3.80
C GLY A 135 -4.81 14.99 -4.40
N HIS A 136 -3.58 14.47 -4.44
CA HIS A 136 -2.44 15.13 -5.07
C HIS A 136 -2.45 15.04 -6.60
N PHE A 137 -2.86 13.90 -7.16
CA PHE A 137 -2.91 13.69 -8.61
C PHE A 137 -4.22 14.18 -9.26
N TYR A 138 -5.32 14.16 -8.52
CA TYR A 138 -6.67 14.56 -8.96
C TYR A 138 -7.27 15.63 -8.03
N PRO A 139 -6.79 16.89 -8.09
CA PRO A 139 -7.34 17.96 -7.27
C PRO A 139 -8.83 18.20 -7.58
N VAL A 140 -9.60 18.54 -6.53
CA VAL A 140 -11.07 18.62 -6.51
C VAL A 140 -11.67 19.54 -7.59
N SER A 141 -10.91 20.51 -8.10
CA SER A 141 -11.32 21.38 -9.22
C SER A 141 -11.61 20.65 -10.54
N THR A 142 -11.27 19.37 -10.64
CA THR A 142 -11.50 18.52 -11.83
C THR A 142 -12.78 17.68 -11.72
N LEU A 143 -13.50 17.74 -10.58
CA LEU A 143 -14.70 16.93 -10.29
C LEU A 143 -16.02 17.67 -10.54
N GLU A 144 -16.01 18.93 -10.98
CA GLU A 144 -17.22 19.77 -11.15
C GLU A 144 -18.05 19.52 -12.42
N ASN A 145 -17.82 18.44 -13.18
CA ASN A 145 -18.74 18.01 -14.24
C ASN A 145 -19.24 16.57 -14.01
N PRO A 146 -20.38 16.40 -13.30
CA PRO A 146 -21.03 15.10 -13.14
C PRO A 146 -21.78 14.58 -14.38
N GLN A 147 -21.59 15.16 -15.57
CA GLN A 147 -22.30 14.74 -16.78
C GLN A 147 -21.32 14.12 -17.79
N GLU A 148 -21.68 12.90 -18.19
CA GLU A 148 -21.12 12.10 -19.29
C GLU A 148 -19.82 11.33 -19.01
N ILE A 149 -19.86 10.38 -18.08
CA ILE A 149 -19.15 9.10 -18.32
C ILE A 149 -20.00 7.95 -17.75
N GLU A 150 -21.09 7.61 -18.43
CA GLU A 150 -21.92 6.41 -18.14
C GLU A 150 -21.18 5.08 -18.46
N ASP A 151 -19.93 5.15 -18.96
CA ASP A 151 -19.03 4.02 -19.22
C ASP A 151 -17.69 4.14 -18.43
N SER A 152 -17.66 4.89 -17.32
CA SER A 152 -16.44 5.01 -16.49
C SER A 152 -16.38 3.82 -15.52
N PRO A 153 -15.22 3.18 -15.30
CA PRO A 153 -15.05 2.10 -14.33
C PRO A 153 -15.08 2.60 -12.88
N ALA A 154 -15.86 3.65 -12.57
CA ALA A 154 -16.08 4.17 -11.24
C ALA A 154 -16.90 3.16 -10.42
N GLY A 155 -16.44 2.86 -9.21
CA GLY A 155 -17.13 1.93 -8.28
C GLY A 155 -16.47 0.55 -8.18
N ARG A 156 -15.13 0.48 -8.20
CA ARG A 156 -14.39 -0.76 -7.92
C ARG A 156 -14.02 -0.85 -6.43
N GLY A 157 -14.79 -1.62 -5.65
CA GLY A 157 -14.56 -1.87 -4.22
C GLY A 157 -13.58 -3.03 -3.91
N ILE A 158 -13.53 -3.47 -2.64
CA ILE A 158 -12.59 -4.51 -2.14
C ILE A 158 -12.64 -5.80 -2.94
N ALA A 159 -13.83 -6.32 -3.23
CA ALA A 159 -13.99 -7.61 -3.90
C ALA A 159 -13.39 -7.60 -5.32
N TRP A 160 -13.45 -6.45 -6.00
CA TRP A 160 -12.77 -6.26 -7.27
C TRP A 160 -11.25 -6.24 -7.08
N LEU A 161 -10.74 -5.47 -6.11
CA LEU A 161 -9.30 -5.40 -5.80
C LEU A 161 -8.70 -6.77 -5.46
N GLN A 162 -9.33 -7.51 -4.55
CA GLN A 162 -8.87 -8.84 -4.16
C GLN A 162 -8.80 -9.81 -5.34
N ARG A 163 -9.84 -9.82 -6.20
CA ARG A 163 -9.85 -10.64 -7.42
C ARG A 163 -8.69 -10.25 -8.35
N THR A 164 -8.52 -8.96 -8.55
CA THR A 164 -7.52 -8.35 -9.43
C THR A 164 -6.09 -8.64 -8.96
N LEU A 165 -5.85 -8.55 -7.65
CA LEU A 165 -4.56 -8.88 -7.03
C LEU A 165 -4.27 -10.38 -7.07
N ARG A 166 -5.27 -11.24 -6.81
CA ARG A 166 -5.12 -12.71 -6.89
C ARG A 166 -4.85 -13.20 -8.31
N GLN A 167 -5.46 -12.56 -9.29
CA GLN A 167 -5.20 -12.83 -10.71
C GLN A 167 -3.89 -12.23 -11.20
N GLY A 168 -3.19 -11.47 -10.34
CA GLY A 168 -1.93 -10.84 -10.68
C GLY A 168 -2.09 -9.83 -11.81
N SER A 169 -3.21 -9.10 -11.89
CA SER A 169 -3.38 -8.07 -12.93
C SER A 169 -4.30 -6.92 -12.54
N VAL A 170 -3.72 -5.81 -12.07
CA VAL A 170 -4.42 -4.51 -11.98
C VAL A 170 -4.53 -3.87 -13.36
N ALA A 171 -3.48 -4.01 -14.19
CA ALA A 171 -3.38 -3.38 -15.51
C ALA A 171 -4.34 -3.96 -16.58
N GLN A 172 -4.59 -5.28 -16.65
CA GLN A 172 -5.45 -5.86 -17.70
C GLN A 172 -6.95 -5.55 -17.53
N ASN A 173 -7.35 -5.07 -16.34
CA ASN A 173 -8.72 -4.60 -16.09
C ASN A 173 -8.89 -3.11 -16.46
N PHE A 174 -7.83 -2.47 -16.93
CA PHE A 174 -7.83 -1.19 -17.63
C PHE A 174 -7.51 -1.46 -19.10
N PRO A 175 -8.06 -0.70 -20.05
CA PRO A 175 -7.79 -0.93 -21.47
C PRO A 175 -6.31 -0.60 -21.76
N THR A 176 -5.44 -1.61 -21.73
CA THR A 176 -4.05 -1.51 -22.20
C THR A 176 -3.57 -2.86 -22.72
N ASP A 177 -2.97 -2.84 -23.90
CA ASP A 177 -2.58 -4.01 -24.70
C ASP A 177 -1.26 -4.61 -24.19
N GLY A 178 -1.31 -5.74 -23.48
CA GLY A 178 -0.11 -6.46 -23.05
C GLY A 178 -0.31 -7.40 -21.88
N ALA A 179 -0.01 -8.69 -22.11
CA ALA A 179 -0.03 -9.75 -21.10
C ALA A 179 1.32 -9.80 -20.36
N ASP A 180 1.32 -9.53 -19.05
CA ASP A 180 2.13 -10.20 -18.01
C ASP A 180 2.00 -9.44 -16.68
N GLY A 181 1.45 -10.10 -15.63
CA GLY A 181 1.56 -9.68 -14.22
C GLY A 181 1.00 -8.30 -13.82
N VAL A 182 0.99 -7.99 -12.51
CA VAL A 182 0.70 -6.62 -12.05
C VAL A 182 1.99 -5.85 -12.17
N ASP A 183 2.11 -4.99 -13.19
CA ASP A 183 3.20 -4.04 -13.19
C ASP A 183 2.88 -2.84 -12.29
N PHE A 184 3.16 -2.98 -11.00
CA PHE A 184 3.14 -1.85 -10.06
C PHE A 184 4.26 -0.82 -10.32
N GLN A 185 5.08 -1.04 -11.35
CA GLN A 185 6.17 -0.14 -11.74
C GLN A 185 5.77 0.81 -12.88
N ASP A 186 4.62 0.58 -13.54
CA ASP A 186 4.11 1.48 -14.57
C ASP A 186 3.30 2.64 -13.98
N ALA A 187 3.86 3.84 -14.11
CA ALA A 187 3.27 5.07 -13.58
C ALA A 187 1.88 5.38 -14.17
N GLU A 188 1.65 5.08 -15.44
CA GLU A 188 0.36 5.34 -16.10
C GLU A 188 -0.74 4.42 -15.58
N SER A 189 -0.44 3.12 -15.48
CA SER A 189 -1.32 2.13 -14.85
C SER A 189 -1.66 2.47 -13.41
N MET A 190 -0.68 2.96 -12.62
CA MET A 190 -0.93 3.34 -11.22
C MET A 190 -1.81 4.58 -11.10
N MET A 191 -1.64 5.55 -12.00
CA MET A 191 -2.53 6.71 -12.07
C MET A 191 -3.97 6.29 -12.39
N LEU A 192 -4.18 5.40 -13.37
CA LEU A 192 -5.50 4.86 -13.68
C LEU A 192 -6.12 4.07 -12.51
N ALA A 193 -5.31 3.25 -11.83
CA ALA A 193 -5.76 2.48 -10.66
C ALA A 193 -6.24 3.40 -9.53
N LEU A 194 -5.48 4.46 -9.21
CA LEU A 194 -5.88 5.46 -8.21
C LEU A 194 -7.19 6.18 -8.56
N GLY A 195 -7.46 6.39 -9.84
CA GLY A 195 -8.68 7.04 -10.32
C GLY A 195 -9.92 6.15 -10.30
N ALA A 196 -9.75 4.84 -10.53
CA ALA A 196 -10.85 3.91 -10.72
C ALA A 196 -11.37 3.25 -9.44
N ILE A 197 -10.53 3.15 -8.41
CA ILE A 197 -10.93 2.58 -7.12
C ILE A 197 -11.72 3.63 -6.35
N ASP A 198 -12.89 3.24 -5.83
CA ASP A 198 -13.63 4.11 -4.90
C ASP A 198 -13.01 4.00 -3.51
N LEU A 199 -11.92 4.76 -3.30
CA LEU A 199 -11.19 4.77 -2.04
C LEU A 199 -12.01 5.33 -0.86
N LEU A 200 -13.02 6.18 -1.13
CA LEU A 200 -13.86 6.74 -0.06
C LEU A 200 -14.89 5.72 0.42
N GLU A 201 -15.58 5.06 -0.51
CA GLU A 201 -16.47 3.95 -0.19
C GLU A 201 -15.69 2.82 0.52
N LEU A 202 -14.50 2.50 0.01
CA LEU A 202 -13.60 1.52 0.62
C LEU A 202 -13.23 1.87 2.06
N HIS A 203 -12.85 3.12 2.32
CA HIS A 203 -12.54 3.59 3.66
C HIS A 203 -13.75 3.47 4.60
N ASP A 204 -14.96 3.80 4.11
CA ASP A 204 -16.20 3.62 4.86
C ASP A 204 -16.52 2.15 5.14
N GLU A 205 -16.31 1.25 4.17
CA GLU A 205 -16.47 -0.19 4.34
C GLU A 205 -15.51 -0.74 5.40
N LEU A 206 -14.22 -0.38 5.32
CA LEU A 206 -13.22 -0.77 6.31
C LEU A 206 -13.62 -0.28 7.72
N ASN A 207 -14.15 0.94 7.84
CA ASN A 207 -14.63 1.46 9.11
C ASN A 207 -15.86 0.71 9.65
N LYS A 208 -16.81 0.36 8.78
CA LYS A 208 -18.04 -0.37 9.12
C LYS A 208 -17.82 -1.84 9.42
N SER A 209 -16.76 -2.45 8.85
CA SER A 209 -16.35 -3.80 9.23
C SER A 209 -15.93 -3.79 10.71
N SER A 210 -16.88 -4.06 11.60
CA SER A 210 -16.56 -4.41 12.98
C SER A 210 -15.87 -5.77 12.95
N ASP A 211 -14.99 -6.04 13.91
CA ASP A 211 -14.50 -7.38 14.22
C ASP A 211 -15.68 -8.34 14.09
N HIS A 212 -15.73 -9.12 13.01
CA HIS A 212 -16.78 -10.08 12.83
C HIS A 212 -16.39 -11.28 13.70
N VAL A 213 -16.55 -11.06 15.01
CA VAL A 213 -16.64 -12.15 15.97
C VAL A 213 -17.91 -12.87 15.60
N GLU A 214 -17.73 -14.00 14.92
CA GLU A 214 -18.64 -15.14 14.84
C GLU A 214 -20.09 -14.79 15.19
N GLU A 215 -20.92 -14.68 14.16
CA GLU A 215 -22.36 -14.39 14.21
C GLU A 215 -23.12 -15.20 15.30
N SER A 216 -22.55 -16.33 15.75
CA SER A 216 -22.91 -16.98 17.00
C SER A 216 -21.78 -17.90 17.53
N PRO A 217 -21.82 -18.30 18.82
CA PRO A 217 -20.96 -19.36 19.36
C PRO A 217 -21.03 -20.70 18.61
N GLN A 218 -22.11 -20.95 17.85
CA GLN A 218 -22.27 -22.17 17.06
C GLN A 218 -21.48 -22.13 15.75
N SER A 219 -21.34 -20.95 15.14
CA SER A 219 -20.51 -20.75 13.94
C SER A 219 -19.03 -20.97 14.29
N LEU A 220 -18.58 -20.42 15.42
CA LEU A 220 -17.22 -20.66 15.94
C LEU A 220 -16.94 -22.14 16.22
N LEU A 221 -17.91 -22.82 16.82
CA LEU A 221 -17.78 -24.24 17.11
C LEU A 221 -17.70 -25.07 15.82
N GLN A 222 -18.45 -24.70 14.77
CA GLN A 222 -18.40 -25.38 13.48
C GLN A 222 -17.04 -25.18 12.80
N ASP A 223 -16.47 -23.98 12.85
CA ASP A 223 -15.16 -23.70 12.27
C ASP A 223 -14.03 -24.44 13.00
N ILE A 224 -14.10 -24.52 14.34
CA ILE A 224 -13.17 -25.34 15.15
C ILE A 224 -13.32 -26.84 14.81
N LEU A 225 -14.56 -27.34 14.71
CA LEU A 225 -14.79 -28.74 14.41
C LEU A 225 -14.38 -29.10 12.97
N ALA A 226 -14.51 -28.18 12.02
CA ALA A 226 -14.06 -28.37 10.64
C ALA A 226 -12.53 -28.46 10.55
N THR A 227 -11.79 -27.74 11.38
CA THR A 227 -10.33 -27.86 11.47
C THR A 227 -9.91 -29.16 12.16
N VAL A 228 -10.62 -29.60 13.19
CA VAL A 228 -10.36 -30.89 13.87
C VAL A 228 -10.66 -32.11 12.99
N GLY A 229 -11.67 -32.03 12.11
CA GLY A 229 -12.05 -33.13 11.19
C GLY A 229 -11.02 -33.46 10.11
N THR A 230 -9.92 -32.72 10.04
CA THR A 230 -8.77 -33.01 9.14
C THR A 230 -7.57 -33.63 9.85
N ILE A 231 -7.66 -33.82 11.17
CA ILE A 231 -6.65 -34.52 11.98
C ILE A 231 -7.06 -36.00 12.09
N GLU A 232 -7.05 -36.73 10.98
CA GLU A 232 -6.82 -38.17 11.05
C GLU A 232 -5.30 -38.37 11.14
N ASP A 233 -4.88 -39.05 12.21
CA ASP A 233 -3.51 -39.48 12.56
C ASP A 233 -2.51 -38.42 13.03
N ASN A 234 -2.70 -37.94 14.27
CA ASN A 234 -1.56 -37.60 15.12
C ASN A 234 -1.76 -38.27 16.49
N GLU A 235 -1.47 -39.57 16.57
CA GLU A 235 -1.23 -40.27 17.84
C GLU A 235 0.00 -39.62 18.49
N VAL A 236 -0.25 -38.66 19.37
CA VAL A 236 0.78 -38.18 20.30
C VAL A 236 0.91 -39.24 21.38
N ASP A 237 1.85 -40.16 21.16
CA ASP A 237 2.28 -41.17 22.13
C ASP A 237 3.03 -40.48 23.27
N CYS A 238 2.31 -40.14 24.34
CA CYS A 238 2.90 -39.59 25.56
C CYS A 238 3.38 -40.73 26.46
N TYR A 239 4.69 -40.98 26.47
CA TYR A 239 5.40 -41.68 27.55
C TYR A 239 5.85 -40.71 28.65
#